data_AF-A0A1Z9C079-F1
#
_entry.id   AF-A0A1Z9C079-F1
#
_cell.length_a   1.000
_cell.length_b   1.000
_cell.length_c   1.000
_cell.angle_alpha   90.00
_cell.angle_beta   90.00
_cell.angle_gamma   90.00
#
_symmetry.space_group_name_H-M   'P 1'
#
loop_
_entity.id
_entity.type
_entity.pdbx_description
1 polymer ?
#
loop_
_entity_poly.entity_id
_entity_poly.type
_entity_poly.pdbx_seq_one_letter_code
_entity_poly.pdbx_strand_id
1 'polypeptide(L)'
;MEVNEILEPKNLLIAVGVMVIVLSCLGMANSEQWAEWAWDDEPVGEHDAAYEQMWALHMLPMGIMAIGTGLFVKGKPLAQMSMLASASILLVIGGGMGGYMTGEHGYDGTPPITWMILPILSLLLTLVLGIVGYMKFKQFNEE
;
A
#
# COMPACT_ATOMS: atom_id res chain seq x y z
N MET A 1 -18.85 17.41 -1.89
CA MET A 1 -18.45 16.18 -2.58
C MET A 1 -19.41 15.11 -2.12
N GLU A 2 -20.21 14.57 -3.02
CA GLU A 2 -21.16 13.49 -2.67
C GLU A 2 -20.39 12.20 -2.39
N VAL A 3 -20.90 11.31 -1.52
CA VAL A 3 -20.25 10.03 -1.17
C VAL A 3 -19.90 9.22 -2.43
N ASN A 4 -20.76 9.29 -3.46
CA ASN A 4 -20.53 8.63 -4.74
C ASN A 4 -19.31 9.20 -5.50
N GLU A 5 -19.06 10.50 -5.40
CA GLU A 5 -17.86 11.12 -5.99
C GLU A 5 -16.59 10.74 -5.22
N ILE A 6 -16.68 10.56 -3.89
CA ILE A 6 -15.56 10.09 -3.07
C ILE A 6 -15.22 8.64 -3.41
N LEU A 7 -16.25 7.80 -3.59
CA LEU A 7 -16.14 6.38 -3.90
C LEU A 7 -16.03 6.10 -5.41
N GLU A 8 -15.34 6.97 -6.15
CA GLU A 8 -14.94 6.70 -7.52
C GLU A 8 -13.54 6.07 -7.55
N PRO A 9 -13.31 4.97 -8.31
CA PRO A 9 -12.01 4.31 -8.36
C PRO A 9 -10.85 5.24 -8.71
N LYS A 10 -11.09 6.25 -9.58
CA LYS A 10 -10.12 7.30 -9.90
C LYS A 10 -9.64 8.03 -8.65
N ASN A 11 -10.57 8.50 -7.82
CA ASN A 11 -10.25 9.35 -6.67
C ASN A 11 -9.59 8.51 -5.58
N LEU A 12 -10.03 7.26 -5.41
CA LEU A 12 -9.41 6.31 -4.50
C LEU A 12 -7.99 5.93 -4.92
N LEU A 13 -7.73 5.69 -6.22
CA LEU A 13 -6.38 5.43 -6.74
C LEU A 13 -5.42 6.60 -6.50
N ILE A 14 -5.89 7.84 -6.71
CA ILE A 14 -5.09 9.04 -6.43
C ILE A 14 -4.81 9.14 -4.92
N ALA A 15 -5.82 8.94 -4.07
CA ALA A 15 -5.67 9.00 -2.62
C ALA A 15 -4.69 7.93 -2.09
N VAL A 16 -4.84 6.68 -2.53
CA VAL A 16 -3.92 5.57 -2.23
C VAL A 16 -2.51 5.91 -2.71
N GLY A 17 -2.37 6.39 -3.95
CA GLY A 17 -1.06 6.70 -4.50
C GLY A 17 -0.33 7.81 -3.75
N VAL A 18 -1.03 8.88 -3.36
CA VAL A 18 -0.47 9.94 -2.52
C VAL A 18 -0.08 9.40 -1.14
N MET A 19 -0.93 8.59 -0.52
CA MET A 19 -0.63 7.97 0.78
C MET A 19 0.62 7.10 0.73
N VAL A 20 0.75 6.27 -0.31
CA VAL A 20 1.91 5.40 -0.52
C VAL A 20 3.19 6.20 -0.74
N ILE A 21 3.14 7.31 -1.48
CA ILE A 21 4.30 8.19 -1.66
C ILE A 21 4.72 8.80 -0.32
N VAL A 22 3.78 9.29 0.48
CA VAL A 22 4.07 9.85 1.81
C VAL A 22 4.70 8.79 2.71
N LEU A 23 4.11 7.60 2.76
CA LEU A 23 4.63 6.47 3.54
C LEU A 23 6.04 6.06 3.09
N SER A 24 6.29 6.04 1.79
CA SER A 24 7.61 5.74 1.25
C SER A 24 8.66 6.77 1.70
N CYS A 25 8.34 8.06 1.62
CA CYS A 25 9.25 9.10 2.09
C CYS A 25 9.51 9.01 3.61
N LEU A 26 8.47 8.73 4.40
CA LEU A 26 8.59 8.53 5.84
C LEU A 26 9.40 7.27 6.19
N GLY A 27 9.21 6.19 5.45
CA GLY A 27 9.96 4.94 5.62
C GLY A 27 11.46 5.14 5.37
N MET A 28 11.81 5.79 4.26
CA MET A 28 13.21 6.10 3.95
C MET A 28 13.85 7.02 5.01
N ALA A 29 13.10 8.01 5.52
CA ALA A 29 13.61 8.96 6.50
C ALA A 29 13.80 8.36 7.90
N ASN A 30 13.14 7.26 8.22
CA ASN A 30 13.15 6.62 9.55
C ASN A 30 13.57 5.14 9.47
N SER A 31 14.39 4.79 8.48
CA SER A 31 14.69 3.38 8.15
C SER A 31 15.36 2.60 9.27
N GLU A 32 16.20 3.25 10.08
CA GLU A 32 16.83 2.63 11.25
C GLU A 32 15.77 2.19 12.28
N GLN A 33 14.82 3.08 12.61
CA GLN A 33 13.71 2.74 13.53
C GLN A 33 12.79 1.66 12.97
N TRP A 34 12.49 1.69 11.67
CA TRP A 34 11.72 0.63 11.04
C TRP A 34 12.45 -0.71 11.10
N ALA A 35 13.78 -0.72 10.94
CA ALA A 35 14.60 -1.91 11.06
C ALA A 35 14.65 -2.41 12.52
N GLU A 36 14.84 -1.53 13.51
CA GLU A 36 14.77 -1.88 14.95
C GLU A 36 13.46 -2.60 15.26
N TRP A 37 12.32 -2.04 14.82
CA TRP A 37 11.03 -2.63 15.10
C TRP A 37 10.76 -3.90 14.33
N ALA A 38 11.21 -4.01 13.08
CA ALA A 38 10.89 -5.16 12.26
C ALA A 38 11.72 -6.38 12.61
N TRP A 39 13.02 -6.18 12.87
CA TRP A 39 13.98 -7.24 13.19
C TRP A 39 14.09 -7.55 14.69
N ASP A 40 13.50 -6.71 15.56
CA ASP A 40 13.60 -6.81 17.03
C ASP A 40 15.07 -6.91 17.50
N ASP A 41 15.98 -6.19 16.82
CA ASP A 41 17.43 -6.25 17.05
C ASP A 41 18.02 -4.87 17.36
N GLU A 42 18.94 -4.85 18.34
CA GLU A 42 19.77 -3.70 18.69
C GLU A 42 21.23 -4.15 18.95
N PRO A 43 22.23 -3.54 18.28
CA PRO A 43 22.13 -2.43 17.34
C PRO A 43 21.76 -2.87 15.91
N VAL A 44 20.98 -2.06 15.21
CA VAL A 44 20.67 -2.28 13.79
C VAL A 44 21.93 -2.30 12.94
N GLY A 45 22.08 -3.34 12.12
CA GLY A 45 23.15 -3.38 11.13
C GLY A 45 22.89 -2.40 9.99
N GLU A 46 23.95 -1.81 9.42
CA GLU A 46 23.82 -0.90 8.27
C GLU A 46 23.03 -1.53 7.09
N HIS A 47 23.12 -2.84 6.94
CA HIS A 47 22.39 -3.59 5.92
C HIS A 47 20.88 -3.66 6.14
N ASP A 48 20.43 -3.66 7.40
CA ASP A 48 19.02 -3.77 7.78
C ASP A 48 18.32 -2.44 7.54
N ALA A 49 18.96 -1.34 7.94
CA ALA A 49 18.49 0.00 7.61
C ALA A 49 18.46 0.23 6.09
N ALA A 50 19.47 -0.24 5.35
CA ALA A 50 19.49 -0.16 3.89
C ALA A 50 18.38 -1.00 3.23
N TYR A 51 18.05 -2.17 3.78
CA TYR A 51 16.90 -2.98 3.35
C TYR A 51 15.59 -2.21 3.51
N GLU A 52 15.37 -1.57 4.66
CA GLU A 52 14.19 -0.73 4.90
C GLU A 52 14.11 0.49 3.97
N GLN A 53 15.24 1.15 3.69
CA GLN A 53 15.27 2.25 2.72
C GLN A 53 14.90 1.78 1.32
N MET A 54 15.46 0.64 0.89
CA MET A 54 15.17 0.05 -0.41
C MET A 54 13.70 -0.34 -0.51
N TRP A 55 13.16 -0.98 0.53
CA TRP A 55 11.76 -1.33 0.62
C TRP A 55 10.86 -0.10 0.53
N ALA A 56 11.12 0.90 1.37
CA ALA A 56 10.37 2.15 1.34
C ALA A 56 10.44 2.81 -0.05
N LEU A 57 11.61 2.87 -0.69
CA LEU A 57 11.78 3.37 -2.04
C LEU A 57 10.99 2.57 -3.08
N HIS A 58 10.92 1.25 -2.95
CA HIS A 58 10.17 0.37 -3.86
C HIS A 58 8.67 0.72 -3.91
N MET A 59 8.11 1.21 -2.79
CA MET A 59 6.72 1.64 -2.71
C MET A 59 6.46 2.93 -3.50
N LEU A 60 7.46 3.80 -3.66
CA LEU A 60 7.30 5.11 -4.31
C LEU A 60 6.83 5.01 -5.77
N PRO A 61 7.47 4.22 -6.66
CA PRO A 61 6.97 3.99 -8.00
C PRO A 61 5.54 3.43 -8.03
N MET A 62 5.16 2.58 -7.07
CA MET A 62 3.80 2.03 -7.01
C MET A 62 2.77 3.12 -6.71
N GLY A 63 3.09 4.05 -5.81
CA GLY A 63 2.25 5.22 -5.55
C GLY A 63 2.09 6.11 -6.79
N ILE A 64 3.19 6.35 -7.52
CA ILE A 64 3.15 7.10 -8.80
C ILE A 64 2.26 6.38 -9.82
N MET A 65 2.40 5.06 -9.96
CA MET A 65 1.61 4.26 -10.88
C MET A 65 0.13 4.23 -10.52
N ALA A 66 -0.21 4.23 -9.23
CA ALA A 66 -1.60 4.33 -8.77
C ALA A 66 -2.23 5.67 -9.18
N ILE A 67 -1.52 6.79 -8.97
CA ILE A 67 -1.95 8.11 -9.44
C ILE A 67 -2.13 8.11 -10.96
N GLY A 68 -1.13 7.63 -11.70
CA GLY A 68 -1.17 7.52 -13.15
C GLY A 68 -2.38 6.71 -13.63
N THR A 69 -2.68 5.58 -12.98
CA THR A 69 -3.83 4.75 -13.30
C THR A 69 -5.14 5.50 -13.09
N GLY A 70 -5.31 6.20 -11.96
CA GLY A 70 -6.51 7.01 -11.72
C GLY A 70 -6.69 8.15 -12.74
N LEU A 71 -5.60 8.77 -13.17
CA LEU A 71 -5.62 9.86 -14.14
C LEU A 71 -5.91 9.38 -15.56
N PHE A 72 -5.23 8.34 -16.02
CA PHE A 72 -5.19 7.97 -17.43
C PHE A 72 -6.11 6.81 -17.82
N VAL A 73 -6.50 5.94 -16.88
CA VAL A 73 -7.38 4.80 -17.16
C VAL A 73 -8.83 5.18 -16.87
N LYS A 74 -9.76 4.66 -17.68
CA LYS A 74 -11.20 4.97 -17.63
C LYS A 74 -12.05 3.71 -17.85
N GLY A 75 -13.32 3.77 -17.45
CA GLY A 75 -14.31 2.73 -17.71
C GLY A 75 -13.96 1.37 -17.08
N LYS A 76 -14.34 0.29 -17.76
CA LYS A 76 -14.12 -1.09 -17.31
C LYS A 76 -12.64 -1.44 -16.99
N PRO A 77 -11.64 -1.02 -17.80
CA PRO A 77 -10.23 -1.21 -17.42
C PRO A 77 -9.85 -0.59 -16.08
N LEU A 78 -10.38 0.59 -15.74
CA LEU A 78 -10.08 1.24 -14.46
C LEU A 78 -10.62 0.40 -13.28
N ALA A 79 -11.82 -0.16 -13.44
CA ALA A 79 -12.43 -1.04 -12.45
C ALA A 79 -11.59 -2.33 -12.25
N GLN A 80 -11.13 -2.95 -13.34
CA GLN A 80 -10.25 -4.12 -13.30
C GLN A 80 -8.91 -3.81 -12.60
N MET A 81 -8.27 -2.70 -12.97
CA MET A 81 -7.00 -2.29 -12.36
C MET A 81 -7.15 -1.98 -10.87
N SER A 82 -8.30 -1.45 -10.44
CA SER A 82 -8.58 -1.16 -9.03
C SER A 82 -8.70 -2.45 -8.20
N MET A 83 -9.36 -3.48 -8.75
CA MET A 83 -9.43 -4.80 -8.13
C MET A 83 -8.05 -5.46 -8.05
N LEU A 84 -7.29 -5.44 -9.15
CA LEU A 84 -5.96 -6.03 -9.22
C LEU A 84 -5.00 -5.34 -8.25
N ALA A 85 -5.00 -4.00 -8.18
CA ALA A 85 -4.16 -3.26 -7.25
C ALA A 85 -4.43 -3.66 -5.80
N SER A 86 -5.70 -3.81 -5.42
CA SER A 86 -6.08 -4.25 -4.07
C SER A 86 -5.58 -5.67 -3.77
N ALA A 87 -5.82 -6.61 -4.69
CA ALA A 87 -5.36 -7.99 -4.53
C ALA A 87 -3.82 -8.09 -4.47
N SER A 88 -3.10 -7.34 -5.30
CA SER A 88 -1.63 -7.33 -5.32
C SER A 88 -1.06 -6.83 -3.99
N ILE A 89 -1.62 -5.75 -3.43
CA ILE A 89 -1.13 -5.20 -2.15
C ILE A 89 -1.39 -6.17 -1.00
N LEU A 90 -2.56 -6.82 -0.96
CA LEU A 90 -2.83 -7.85 0.05
C LEU A 90 -1.87 -9.03 -0.04
N LEU A 91 -1.52 -9.44 -1.26
CA LEU A 91 -0.57 -10.54 -1.47
C LEU A 91 0.85 -10.15 -1.01
N VAL A 92 1.30 -8.95 -1.33
CA VAL A 92 2.64 -8.47 -0.94
C VAL A 92 2.74 -8.26 0.57
N ILE A 93 1.74 -7.62 1.19
CA ILE A 93 1.74 -7.35 2.63
C ILE A 93 1.51 -8.65 3.41
N GLY A 94 0.45 -9.40 3.08
CA GLY A 94 0.05 -10.58 3.85
C GLY A 94 0.85 -11.84 3.53
N GLY A 95 1.40 -11.97 2.32
CA GLY A 95 2.27 -13.09 1.94
C GLY A 95 3.75 -12.83 2.15
N GLY A 96 4.20 -11.59 1.90
CA GLY A 96 5.59 -11.17 2.00
C GLY A 96 5.96 -10.65 3.39
N MET A 97 5.78 -9.34 3.59
CA MET A 97 6.38 -8.58 4.71
C MET A 97 5.74 -8.78 6.09
N GLY A 98 4.42 -8.91 6.18
CA GLY A 98 3.69 -9.00 7.45
C GLY A 98 3.17 -10.40 7.74
N GLY A 99 3.70 -11.41 7.04
CA GLY A 99 3.18 -12.76 7.07
C GLY A 99 4.28 -13.79 6.89
N TYR A 100 4.05 -14.73 5.99
CA TYR A 100 4.76 -16.01 5.97
C TYR A 100 6.25 -15.88 5.62
N MET A 101 6.61 -15.09 4.61
CA MET A 101 7.97 -15.13 4.07
C MET A 101 9.01 -14.50 4.99
N THR A 102 8.81 -13.26 5.41
CA THR A 102 9.82 -12.55 6.23
C THR A 102 9.63 -12.82 7.72
N GLY A 103 8.40 -13.04 8.19
CA GLY A 103 8.12 -13.32 9.59
C GLY A 103 8.79 -14.59 10.12
N GLU A 104 8.86 -15.67 9.32
CA GLU A 104 9.57 -16.91 9.72
C GLU A 104 11.10 -16.72 9.85
N HIS A 105 11.64 -15.58 9.41
CA HIS A 105 13.06 -15.25 9.41
C HIS A 105 13.41 -14.10 10.38
N GLY A 106 12.53 -13.80 11.35
CA GLY A 106 12.77 -12.79 12.38
C GLY A 106 12.33 -11.37 12.01
N TYR A 107 11.59 -11.21 10.91
CA TYR A 107 10.94 -9.95 10.53
C TYR A 107 9.47 -9.95 10.98
N ASP A 108 9.21 -10.14 12.28
CA ASP A 108 7.87 -10.24 12.84
C ASP A 108 7.61 -9.23 13.98
N GLY A 109 8.59 -8.37 14.25
CA GLY A 109 8.45 -7.32 15.22
C GLY A 109 7.37 -6.30 14.81
N THR A 110 6.72 -5.71 15.81
CA THR A 110 5.54 -4.87 15.61
C THR A 110 5.83 -3.43 16.07
N PRO A 111 5.84 -2.46 15.14
CA PRO A 111 5.97 -1.04 15.48
C PRO A 111 4.87 -0.55 16.44
N PRO A 112 5.11 0.50 17.22
CA PRO A 112 4.08 1.12 18.05
C PRO A 112 2.86 1.52 17.22
N ILE A 113 1.66 1.35 17.78
CA ILE A 113 0.41 1.58 17.03
C ILE A 113 0.30 2.99 16.43
N THR A 114 0.93 3.98 17.05
CA THR A 114 1.00 5.37 16.55
C THR A 114 1.70 5.47 15.20
N TRP A 115 2.72 4.65 14.95
CA TRP A 115 3.42 4.55 13.67
C TRP A 115 2.67 3.71 12.64
N MET A 116 1.77 2.84 13.11
CA MET A 116 0.95 1.97 12.26
C MET A 116 -0.33 2.63 11.73
N ILE A 117 -0.73 3.81 12.23
CA ILE A 117 -1.97 4.50 11.80
C ILE A 117 -2.00 4.73 10.30
N LEU A 118 -0.93 5.31 9.73
CA LEU A 118 -0.87 5.62 8.29
C LEU A 118 -0.77 4.35 7.43
N PRO A 119 0.07 3.34 7.75
CA PRO A 119 0.06 2.05 7.07
C PRO A 119 -1.32 1.37 7.08
N ILE A 120 -1.99 1.32 8.23
CA ILE A 120 -3.33 0.73 8.37
C ILE A 120 -4.35 1.49 7.52
N LEU A 121 -4.32 2.83 7.56
CA LEU A 121 -5.21 3.66 6.74
C LEU A 121 -4.99 3.41 5.24
N SER A 122 -3.73 3.31 4.81
CA SER A 122 -3.37 2.99 3.42
C SER A 122 -3.94 1.64 2.99
N LEU A 123 -3.77 0.60 3.82
CA LEU A 123 -4.34 -0.73 3.57
C LEU A 123 -5.86 -0.73 3.48
N LEU A 124 -6.53 -0.01 4.39
CA LEU A 124 -7.99 0.13 4.36
C LEU A 124 -8.46 0.87 3.10
N LEU A 125 -7.78 1.94 2.69
CA LEU A 125 -8.09 2.65 1.43
C LEU A 125 -7.90 1.73 0.22
N THR A 126 -6.85 0.92 0.19
CA THR A 126 -6.60 -0.07 -0.85
C THR A 126 -7.66 -1.18 -0.89
N LEU A 127 -8.16 -1.62 0.27
CA LEU A 127 -9.27 -2.57 0.35
C LEU A 127 -10.56 -1.98 -0.21
N VAL A 128 -10.90 -0.75 0.22
CA VAL A 128 -12.07 -0.02 -0.28
C VAL A 128 -11.97 0.18 -1.79
N LEU A 129 -10.77 0.51 -2.31
CA LEU A 129 -10.52 0.61 -3.75
C LEU A 129 -10.88 -0.68 -4.50
N GLY A 130 -10.49 -1.84 -3.97
CA GLY A 130 -10.82 -3.14 -4.56
C GLY A 130 -12.32 -3.42 -4.58
N ILE A 131 -12.99 -3.16 -3.46
CA ILE A 131 -14.45 -3.35 -3.33
C ILE A 131 -15.20 -2.44 -4.31
N VAL A 132 -14.85 -1.16 -4.34
CA VAL A 132 -15.45 -0.18 -5.27
C VAL A 132 -15.15 -0.56 -6.72
N GLY A 133 -13.92 -0.99 -7.02
CA GLY A 133 -13.54 -1.51 -8.33
C GLY A 133 -14.43 -2.68 -8.77
N TYR A 134 -14.69 -3.64 -7.88
CA TYR A 134 -15.58 -4.77 -8.16
C TYR A 134 -17.03 -4.32 -8.40
N MET A 135 -17.56 -3.40 -7.59
CA MET A 135 -18.91 -2.85 -7.78
C MET A 135 -19.06 -2.18 -9.15
N LYS A 136 -18.09 -1.35 -9.56
CA LYS A 136 -18.09 -0.71 -10.89
C LYS A 136 -17.93 -1.73 -12.01
N PHE A 137 -17.08 -2.74 -11.83
CA PHE A 137 -16.90 -3.80 -12.82
C PHE A 137 -18.20 -4.58 -13.06
N LYS A 138 -18.96 -4.89 -12.00
CA LYS A 138 -20.25 -5.54 -12.09
C LYS A 138 -21.26 -4.70 -12.87
N GLN A 139 -21.35 -3.40 -12.57
CA GLN A 139 -22.22 -2.46 -13.30
C GLN A 139 -21.95 -2.49 -14.82
N PHE A 140 -20.67 -2.45 -15.23
CA PHE A 140 -20.29 -2.52 -16.64
C PHE A 140 -20.57 -3.87 -17.34
N ASN A 141 -20.94 -4.92 -16.61
CA ASN A 141 -21.26 -6.24 -17.18
C ASN A 141 -22.76 -6.56 -17.14
N GLU A 142 -23.55 -5.75 -16.44
CA GLU A 142 -25.01 -5.86 -16.39
C GLU A 142 -25.69 -4.94 -17.44
N GLU A 143 -24.93 -4.03 -18.05
CA GLU A 143 -25.27 -3.21 -19.23
C GLU A 143 -24.88 -3.90 -20.55
#